data_AF-A0A522E3W8-F1
#
_entry.id   AF-A0A522E3W8-F1
#
_cell.length_a   1.000
_cell.length_b   1.000
_cell.length_c   1.000
_cell.angle_alpha   90.00
_cell.angle_beta   90.00
_cell.angle_gamma   90.00
#
_symmetry.space_group_name_H-M   'P 1'
#
loop_
_entity.id
_entity.type
_entity.pdbx_description
1 polymer ?
#
loop_
_entity_poly.entity_id
_entity_poly.type
_entity_poly.pdbx_seq_one_letter_code
_entity_poly.pdbx_strand_id
1 'polypeptide(L)'
;MNRETFTLKAVKSPAEKHREPSSNHYFIFNDKNLNHYQDSLLQGIALIQKSLSAAGKPFSGILPQELAAQFNAIDLDQAHDRLADALAEIEELYLNHAVYFHHPHYVAHLNCPIAIPAILAELLLTSINSSVDTWDQSAGGTLIEQKLVDWTAEKIGLGTQAD
;
A
#
# COMPACT_ATOMS: atom_id res chain seq x y z
N MET A 1 37.65 -12.42 -3.43
CA MET A 1 36.50 -12.30 -2.52
C MET A 1 35.26 -12.29 -3.40
N ASN A 2 34.66 -13.46 -3.63
CA ASN A 2 33.60 -13.64 -4.64
C ASN A 2 32.29 -12.97 -4.20
N ARG A 3 31.78 -12.06 -5.04
CA ARG A 3 30.39 -11.59 -4.99
C ARG A 3 29.56 -12.55 -5.83
N GLU A 4 28.84 -13.46 -5.19
CA GLU A 4 27.80 -14.23 -5.88
C GLU A 4 26.55 -13.37 -6.00
N THR A 5 26.30 -12.90 -7.22
CA THR A 5 25.08 -12.22 -7.62
C THR A 5 23.96 -13.27 -7.70
N PHE A 6 23.03 -13.26 -6.75
CA PHE A 6 21.81 -14.07 -6.83
C PHE A 6 21.00 -13.64 -8.06
N THR A 7 21.04 -14.45 -9.11
CA THR A 7 20.23 -14.25 -10.32
C THR A 7 18.93 -15.04 -10.15
N LEU A 8 17.83 -14.34 -9.83
CA LEU A 8 16.50 -14.93 -9.77
C LEU A 8 16.08 -15.39 -11.17
N LYS A 9 15.89 -16.69 -11.35
CA LYS A 9 15.30 -17.24 -12.59
C LYS A 9 13.79 -17.18 -12.49
N ALA A 10 13.14 -16.62 -13.51
CA ALA A 10 11.69 -16.61 -13.63
C ALA A 10 11.14 -18.05 -13.66
N VAL A 11 10.21 -18.35 -12.75
CA VAL A 11 9.45 -19.59 -12.76
C VAL A 11 8.44 -19.50 -13.91
N LYS A 12 8.45 -20.49 -14.82
CA LYS A 12 7.43 -20.58 -15.87
C LYS A 12 6.12 -21.05 -15.23
N SER A 13 5.16 -20.15 -15.08
CA SER A 13 3.80 -20.49 -14.67
C SER A 13 3.09 -21.28 -15.79
N PRO A 14 2.36 -22.37 -15.47
CA PRO A 14 1.56 -23.07 -16.46
C PRO A 14 0.41 -22.18 -16.96
N ALA A 15 0.03 -22.35 -18.23
CA ALA A 15 -1.12 -21.69 -18.82
C ALA A 15 -2.40 -21.97 -18.02
N GLU A 16 -3.12 -20.92 -17.66
CA GLU A 16 -4.37 -20.99 -16.91
C GLU A 16 -5.43 -21.75 -17.71
N LYS A 17 -5.81 -22.92 -17.22
CA LYS A 17 -6.98 -23.65 -17.71
C LYS A 17 -8.22 -22.98 -17.13
N HIS A 18 -9.20 -22.68 -17.98
CA HIS A 18 -10.56 -22.28 -17.59
C HIS A 18 -11.05 -23.10 -16.39
N ARG A 19 -11.32 -22.43 -15.27
CA ARG A 19 -11.87 -23.04 -14.05
C ARG A 19 -13.35 -22.66 -13.91
N GLU A 20 -14.17 -23.69 -13.70
CA GLU A 20 -15.56 -23.66 -13.25
C GLU A 20 -15.77 -22.74 -12.03
N PRO A 21 -16.98 -22.18 -11.84
CA PRO A 21 -17.27 -21.18 -10.81
C PRO A 21 -17.41 -21.83 -9.43
N SER A 22 -16.29 -22.15 -8.78
CA SER A 22 -16.27 -22.53 -7.38
C SER A 22 -14.90 -22.28 -6.72
N SER A 23 -14.58 -21.02 -6.36
CA SER A 23 -13.60 -20.76 -5.28
C SER A 23 -13.66 -19.32 -4.77
N ASN A 24 -14.72 -18.97 -4.04
CA ASN A 24 -14.87 -17.70 -3.31
C ASN A 24 -13.89 -17.54 -2.11
N HIS A 25 -12.73 -18.20 -2.12
CA HIS A 25 -11.77 -18.20 -1.00
C HIS A 25 -10.36 -17.74 -1.39
N TYR A 26 -10.11 -17.46 -2.67
CA TYR A 26 -8.76 -17.08 -3.12
C TYR A 26 -8.40 -15.63 -2.74
N PHE A 27 -9.40 -14.77 -2.50
CA PHE A 27 -9.21 -13.37 -2.10
C PHE A 27 -8.94 -13.18 -0.60
N ILE A 28 -9.27 -14.17 0.25
CA ILE A 28 -9.01 -14.11 1.69
C ILE A 28 -7.55 -14.49 1.94
N PHE A 29 -6.75 -13.58 2.48
CA PHE A 29 -5.32 -13.80 2.74
C PHE A 29 -5.08 -14.94 3.75
N ASN A 30 -4.23 -15.91 3.37
CA ASN A 30 -3.78 -17.01 4.22
C ASN A 30 -2.52 -17.70 3.64
N ASP A 31 -2.03 -18.75 4.30
CA ASP A 31 -0.86 -19.52 3.91
C ASP A 31 -0.98 -20.18 2.51
N LYS A 32 -2.20 -20.35 1.98
CA LYS A 32 -2.45 -21.01 0.69
C LYS A 32 -2.36 -20.07 -0.51
N ASN A 33 -2.36 -18.75 -0.30
CA ASN A 33 -2.29 -17.76 -1.38
C ASN A 33 -1.10 -16.80 -1.27
N LEU A 34 -0.03 -17.20 -0.57
CA LEU A 34 1.20 -16.38 -0.42
C LEU A 34 1.85 -15.97 -1.75
N ASN A 35 1.84 -16.84 -2.77
CA ASN A 35 2.36 -16.49 -4.10
C ASN A 35 1.51 -15.37 -4.74
N HIS A 36 0.18 -15.50 -4.67
CA HIS A 36 -0.72 -14.47 -5.20
C HIS A 36 -0.59 -13.15 -4.45
N TYR A 37 -0.45 -13.20 -3.11
CA TYR A 37 -0.16 -12.03 -2.28
C TYR A 37 1.14 -11.33 -2.72
N GLN A 38 2.23 -12.10 -2.87
CA GLN A 38 3.51 -11.56 -3.33
C GLN A 38 3.42 -10.94 -4.73
N ASP A 39 2.83 -11.65 -5.68
CA ASP A 39 2.68 -11.18 -7.07
C ASP A 39 1.81 -9.93 -7.16
N SER A 40 0.77 -9.82 -6.34
CA SER A 40 -0.11 -8.66 -6.27
C SER A 40 0.62 -7.44 -5.70
N LEU A 41 1.38 -7.62 -4.62
CA LEU A 41 2.20 -6.54 -4.04
C LEU A 41 3.29 -6.06 -4.99
N LEU A 42 3.95 -6.97 -5.71
CA LEU A 42 4.98 -6.60 -6.68
C LEU A 42 4.40 -5.78 -7.84
N GLN A 43 3.18 -6.09 -8.29
CA GLN A 43 2.47 -5.27 -9.29
C GLN A 43 2.16 -3.86 -8.75
N GLY A 44 1.67 -3.75 -7.51
CA GLY A 44 1.44 -2.45 -6.87
C GLY A 44 2.71 -1.63 -6.69
N ILE A 45 3.81 -2.26 -6.24
CA ILE A 45 5.13 -1.63 -6.12
C ILE A 45 5.60 -1.11 -7.49
N ALA A 46 5.48 -1.92 -8.54
CA ALA A 46 5.87 -1.52 -9.89
C ALA A 46 5.04 -0.31 -10.38
N LEU A 47 3.74 -0.28 -10.09
CA LEU A 47 2.88 0.86 -10.41
C LEU A 47 3.32 2.12 -9.66
N ILE A 48 3.54 2.06 -8.35
CA ILE A 48 4.02 3.20 -7.57
C ILE A 48 5.38 3.69 -8.08
N GLN A 49 6.33 2.80 -8.37
CA GLN A 49 7.63 3.16 -8.96
C GLN A 49 7.48 3.89 -10.29
N LYS A 50 6.58 3.41 -11.17
CA LYS A 50 6.25 4.06 -12.44
C LYS A 50 5.69 5.46 -12.20
N SER A 51 4.68 5.59 -11.34
CA SER A 51 4.00 6.86 -11.09
C SER A 51 4.92 7.91 -10.45
N LEU A 52 5.72 7.56 -9.44
CA LEU A 52 6.68 8.48 -8.82
C LEU A 52 7.78 8.91 -9.80
N SER A 53 8.26 8.00 -10.65
CA SER A 53 9.29 8.32 -11.66
C SER A 53 8.76 9.23 -12.78
N ALA A 54 7.47 9.11 -13.11
CA ALA A 54 6.81 9.92 -14.14
C ALA A 54 6.32 11.29 -13.63
N ALA A 55 6.24 11.49 -12.31
CA ALA A 55 5.73 12.71 -11.70
C ALA A 55 6.70 13.90 -11.85
N GLY A 56 6.70 14.56 -13.02
CA GLY A 56 7.50 15.76 -13.31
C GLY A 56 6.97 17.07 -12.70
N LYS A 57 5.83 17.03 -12.00
CA LYS A 57 5.19 18.17 -11.32
C LYS A 57 4.42 17.67 -10.09
N PRO A 58 4.16 18.51 -9.07
CA PRO A 58 3.51 18.07 -7.83
C PRO A 58 2.02 17.75 -7.98
N PHE A 59 1.35 18.22 -9.03
CA PHE A 59 -0.06 17.95 -9.30
C PHE A 59 -0.36 18.07 -10.80
N SER A 60 -1.36 17.32 -11.28
CA SER A 60 -1.77 17.35 -12.68
C SER A 60 -2.37 18.69 -13.11
N GLY A 61 -3.05 19.38 -12.20
CA GLY A 61 -3.82 20.60 -12.49
C GLY A 61 -5.26 20.34 -12.94
N ILE A 62 -5.71 19.08 -12.97
CA ILE A 62 -7.10 18.73 -13.31
C ILE A 62 -8.08 19.45 -12.37
N LEU A 63 -9.18 19.94 -12.92
CA LEU A 63 -10.23 20.55 -12.12
C LEU A 63 -11.12 19.47 -11.49
N PRO A 64 -11.68 19.70 -10.29
CA PRO A 64 -12.54 18.71 -9.62
C PRO A 64 -13.71 18.23 -10.48
N GLN A 65 -14.29 19.12 -11.29
CA GLN A 65 -15.43 18.82 -12.16
C GLN A 65 -15.05 17.86 -13.29
N GLU A 66 -13.84 18.00 -13.83
CA GLU A 66 -13.31 17.17 -14.91
C GLU A 66 -13.04 15.75 -14.40
N LEU A 67 -12.45 15.62 -13.20
CA LEU A 67 -12.19 14.32 -12.60
C LEU A 67 -13.49 13.65 -12.13
N ALA A 68 -14.41 14.40 -11.50
CA ALA A 68 -15.69 13.87 -11.03
C ALA A 68 -16.53 13.27 -12.15
N ALA A 69 -16.48 13.83 -13.36
CA ALA A 69 -17.16 13.26 -14.53
C ALA A 69 -16.70 11.83 -14.86
N GLN A 70 -15.41 11.53 -14.65
CA GLN A 70 -14.86 10.18 -14.86
C GLN A 70 -15.35 9.22 -13.77
N PHE A 71 -15.37 9.67 -12.50
CA PHE A 71 -15.88 8.86 -11.40
C PHE A 71 -17.38 8.56 -11.49
N ASN A 72 -18.19 9.48 -12.03
CA ASN A 72 -19.62 9.26 -12.24
C ASN A 72 -19.93 8.15 -13.26
N ALA A 73 -18.95 7.75 -14.07
CA ALA A 73 -19.09 6.68 -15.05
C ALA A 73 -18.73 5.30 -14.47
N ILE A 74 -18.22 5.23 -13.25
CA ILE A 74 -17.82 3.97 -12.60
C ILE A 74 -19.06 3.24 -12.10
N ASP A 75 -19.17 1.96 -12.45
CA ASP A 75 -20.15 1.03 -11.91
C ASP A 75 -19.46 0.04 -10.97
N LEU A 76 -19.65 0.22 -9.66
CA LEU A 76 -19.02 -0.64 -8.65
C LEU A 76 -19.67 -2.02 -8.53
N ASP A 77 -20.84 -2.25 -9.15
CA ASP A 77 -21.43 -3.58 -9.26
C ASP A 77 -20.75 -4.41 -10.38
N GLN A 78 -19.91 -3.78 -11.20
CA GLN A 78 -19.10 -4.42 -12.24
C GLN A 78 -17.63 -4.44 -11.85
N ALA A 79 -17.20 -5.53 -11.22
CA ALA A 79 -15.80 -5.73 -10.87
C ALA A 79 -14.94 -6.06 -12.11
N HIS A 80 -13.70 -5.60 -12.11
CA HIS A 80 -12.69 -6.07 -13.06
C HIS A 80 -12.33 -7.54 -12.81
N ASP A 81 -12.16 -8.32 -13.87
CA ASP A 81 -11.77 -9.73 -13.79
C ASP A 81 -10.31 -9.93 -13.34
N ARG A 82 -9.44 -8.94 -13.57
CA ARG A 82 -8.01 -9.02 -13.29
C ARG A 82 -7.54 -7.82 -12.47
N LEU A 83 -6.62 -8.08 -11.54
CA LEU A 83 -5.96 -7.04 -10.76
C LEU A 83 -5.29 -5.97 -11.65
N ALA A 84 -4.68 -6.37 -12.77
CA ALA A 84 -4.01 -5.44 -13.68
C ALA A 84 -4.97 -4.38 -14.26
N ASP A 85 -6.24 -4.75 -14.51
CA ASP A 85 -7.24 -3.83 -15.05
C ASP A 85 -7.70 -2.83 -13.96
N ALA A 86 -7.90 -3.31 -12.73
CA ALA A 86 -8.17 -2.44 -11.58
C ALA A 86 -6.99 -1.49 -11.28
N LEU A 87 -5.75 -1.97 -11.37
CA LEU A 87 -4.56 -1.14 -11.19
C LEU A 87 -4.42 -0.08 -12.30
N ALA A 88 -4.83 -0.40 -13.54
CA ALA A 88 -4.84 0.57 -14.63
C ALA A 88 -5.88 1.67 -14.40
N GLU A 89 -7.08 1.31 -13.92
CA GLU A 89 -8.10 2.27 -13.52
C GLU A 89 -7.64 3.17 -12.35
N ILE A 90 -6.98 2.59 -11.34
CA ILE A 90 -6.35 3.36 -10.24
C ILE A 90 -5.27 4.30 -10.77
N GLU A 91 -4.45 3.86 -11.72
CA GLU A 91 -3.45 4.72 -12.35
C GLU A 91 -4.11 5.93 -13.03
N GLU A 92 -5.14 5.68 -13.84
CA GLU A 92 -5.87 6.69 -14.60
C GLU A 92 -6.57 7.70 -13.69
N LEU A 93 -7.38 7.22 -12.76
CA LEU A 93 -8.28 8.07 -11.96
C LEU A 93 -7.59 8.71 -10.76
N TYR A 94 -6.62 8.02 -10.15
CA TYR A 94 -5.96 8.48 -8.93
C TYR A 94 -4.51 8.88 -9.16
N LEU A 95 -3.63 7.97 -9.56
CA LEU A 95 -2.18 8.25 -9.54
C LEU A 95 -1.77 9.32 -10.56
N ASN A 96 -2.41 9.40 -11.72
CA ASN A 96 -2.17 10.47 -12.68
C ASN A 96 -2.54 11.87 -12.16
N HIS A 97 -3.43 11.92 -11.17
CA HIS A 97 -3.99 13.15 -10.62
C HIS A 97 -3.64 13.39 -9.14
N ALA A 98 -2.90 12.48 -8.49
CA ALA A 98 -2.51 12.62 -7.11
C ALA A 98 -1.67 13.89 -6.87
N VAL A 99 -1.78 14.44 -5.67
CA VAL A 99 -0.87 15.50 -5.21
C VAL A 99 0.36 14.84 -4.60
N TYR A 100 1.48 14.95 -5.29
CA TYR A 100 2.72 14.26 -4.99
C TYR A 100 3.57 15.05 -3.98
N PHE A 101 3.32 14.86 -2.69
CA PHE A 101 4.03 15.59 -1.62
C PHE A 101 5.56 15.39 -1.59
N HIS A 102 6.05 14.28 -2.13
CA HIS A 102 7.49 14.03 -2.30
C HIS A 102 8.17 14.90 -3.37
N HIS A 103 7.40 15.53 -4.26
CA HIS A 103 7.94 16.36 -5.33
C HIS A 103 8.46 17.69 -4.74
N PRO A 104 9.69 18.14 -5.05
CA PRO A 104 10.32 19.28 -4.37
C PRO A 104 9.59 20.62 -4.54
N HIS A 105 8.74 20.75 -5.57
CA HIS A 105 7.91 21.94 -5.79
C HIS A 105 6.56 21.91 -5.03
N TYR A 106 6.25 20.85 -4.26
CA TYR A 106 5.11 20.87 -3.34
C TYR A 106 5.51 21.60 -2.05
N VAL A 107 5.00 22.82 -1.87
CA VAL A 107 5.37 23.70 -0.75
C VAL A 107 4.17 24.46 -0.15
N ALA A 108 2.98 23.84 -0.19
CA ALA A 108 1.73 24.51 0.19
C ALA A 108 1.34 24.33 1.67
N HIS A 109 1.23 23.08 2.13
CA HIS A 109 0.66 22.74 3.43
C HIS A 109 1.58 21.81 4.23
N LEU A 110 1.20 21.50 5.48
CA LEU A 110 1.92 20.60 6.39
C LEU A 110 1.75 19.11 6.00
N ASN A 111 1.88 18.78 4.71
CA ASN A 111 1.96 17.40 4.26
C ASN A 111 3.43 17.02 4.12
N CYS A 112 3.88 16.10 4.98
CA CYS A 112 5.24 15.61 4.94
C CYS A 112 5.40 14.51 3.87
N PRO A 113 6.55 14.47 3.17
CA PRO A 113 7.02 13.24 2.55
C PRO A 113 7.15 12.14 3.61
N ILE A 114 6.79 10.91 3.26
CA ILE A 114 6.82 9.77 4.17
C ILE A 114 8.18 9.06 4.14
N ALA A 115 8.61 8.52 5.28
CA ALA A 115 9.83 7.73 5.39
C ALA A 115 9.60 6.28 4.94
N ILE A 116 10.59 5.65 4.30
CA ILE A 116 10.51 4.24 3.86
C ILE A 116 10.11 3.27 4.99
N PRO A 117 10.61 3.39 6.23
CA PRO A 117 10.18 2.52 7.33
C PRO A 117 8.68 2.64 7.66
N ALA A 118 8.06 3.81 7.47
CA ALA A 118 6.63 3.98 7.68
C ALA A 118 5.82 3.20 6.63
N ILE A 119 6.24 3.22 5.37
CA ILE A 119 5.61 2.42 4.30
C ILE A 119 5.70 0.92 4.62
N LEU A 120 6.86 0.45 5.08
CA LEU A 120 7.03 -0.94 5.49
C LEU A 120 6.14 -1.30 6.70
N ALA A 121 6.00 -0.39 7.66
CA ALA A 121 5.14 -0.59 8.81
C ALA A 121 3.67 -0.79 8.39
N GLU A 122 3.17 -0.01 7.43
CA GLU A 122 1.79 -0.16 6.88
C GLU A 122 1.57 -1.53 6.23
N LEU A 123 2.58 -2.02 5.49
CA LEU A 123 2.52 -3.37 4.91
C LEU A 123 2.39 -4.44 5.98
N LEU A 124 3.22 -4.38 7.03
CA LEU A 124 3.16 -5.34 8.13
C LEU A 124 1.86 -5.23 8.91
N LEU A 125 1.41 -4.00 9.20
CA LEU A 125 0.17 -3.71 9.93
C LEU A 125 -1.03 -4.32 9.21
N THR A 126 -1.17 -4.06 7.91
CA THR A 126 -2.31 -4.54 7.12
C THR A 126 -2.29 -6.06 6.96
N SER A 127 -1.11 -6.67 6.79
CA SER A 127 -0.99 -8.12 6.59
C SER A 127 -1.23 -8.93 7.86
N ILE A 128 -1.03 -8.36 9.06
CA ILE A 128 -1.33 -9.01 10.34
C ILE A 128 -2.72 -8.61 10.86
N ASN A 129 -3.16 -7.37 10.59
CA ASN A 129 -4.46 -6.83 10.96
C ASN A 129 -4.77 -6.93 12.46
N SER A 130 -3.78 -6.64 13.31
CA SER A 130 -3.96 -6.59 14.77
C SER A 130 -4.90 -5.45 15.18
N SER A 131 -5.80 -5.72 16.11
CA SER A 131 -6.60 -4.69 16.79
C SER A 131 -5.99 -4.38 18.15
N VAL A 132 -5.61 -3.12 18.38
CA VAL A 132 -4.84 -2.68 19.56
C VAL A 132 -5.72 -2.25 20.75
N ASP A 133 -7.03 -2.52 20.69
CA ASP A 133 -7.99 -2.26 21.75
C ASP A 133 -7.86 -3.23 22.93
N THR A 134 -7.49 -4.49 22.66
CA THR A 134 -7.30 -5.51 23.70
C THR A 134 -6.06 -6.36 23.47
N TRP A 135 -5.53 -6.90 24.57
CA TRP A 135 -4.33 -7.74 24.58
C TRP A 135 -4.43 -8.97 23.68
N ASP A 136 -5.56 -9.67 23.70
CA ASP A 136 -5.79 -10.91 22.94
C ASP A 136 -5.90 -10.69 21.42
N GLN A 137 -6.05 -9.44 20.98
CA GLN A 137 -6.14 -9.06 19.56
C GLN A 137 -4.85 -8.43 19.01
N SER A 138 -3.86 -8.11 19.85
CA SER A 138 -2.63 -7.42 19.42
C SER A 138 -1.35 -7.91 20.08
N ALA A 139 -1.40 -8.45 21.30
CA ALA A 139 -0.26 -8.97 22.07
C ALA A 139 0.98 -8.05 22.02
N GLY A 140 1.99 -8.41 21.24
CA GLY A 140 3.19 -7.59 21.05
C GLY A 140 2.92 -6.19 20.50
N GLY A 141 1.83 -6.00 19.74
CA GLY A 141 1.38 -4.69 19.25
C GLY A 141 1.11 -3.70 20.37
N THR A 142 0.41 -4.13 21.44
CA THR A 142 0.18 -3.29 22.64
C THR A 142 1.50 -2.84 23.27
N LEU A 143 2.48 -3.74 23.37
CA LEU A 143 3.77 -3.39 24.00
C LEU A 143 4.63 -2.49 23.10
N ILE A 144 4.51 -2.61 21.78
CA ILE A 144 5.15 -1.68 20.83
C ILE A 144 4.55 -0.28 21.00
N GLU A 145 3.22 -0.18 21.09
CA GLU A 145 2.52 1.07 21.30
C GLU A 145 2.92 1.72 22.64
N GLN A 146 2.82 0.97 23.74
CA GLN A 146 3.24 1.46 25.06
C GLN A 146 4.69 1.96 25.03
N LYS A 147 5.58 1.21 24.36
CA LYS A 147 6.99 1.61 24.28
C LYS A 147 7.18 2.93 23.53
N LEU A 148 6.37 3.20 22.50
CA LEU A 148 6.39 4.45 21.77
C LEU A 148 5.81 5.61 22.60
N VAL A 149 4.74 5.36 23.37
CA VAL A 149 4.18 6.34 24.30
C VAL A 149 5.20 6.72 25.37
N ASP A 150 5.80 5.74 26.05
CA ASP A 150 6.83 5.95 27.06
C ASP A 150 8.01 6.78 26.50
N TRP A 151 8.50 6.39 25.32
CA TRP A 151 9.59 7.10 24.65
C TRP A 151 9.18 8.54 24.30
N THR A 152 7.94 8.77 23.87
CA THR A 152 7.44 10.09 23.49
C THR A 152 7.29 10.99 24.72
N ALA A 153 6.74 10.46 25.81
CA ALA A 153 6.64 11.15 27.09
C ALA A 153 8.02 11.57 27.62
N GLU A 154 9.01 10.68 27.52
CA GLU A 154 10.41 10.98 27.85
C GLU A 154 10.97 12.12 26.98
N LYS A 155 10.73 12.09 25.66
CA LYS A 155 11.20 13.15 24.74
C LYS A 155 10.56 14.50 24.98
N ILE A 156 9.29 14.53 25.39
CA ILE A 156 8.59 15.76 25.75
C ILE A 156 9.04 16.26 27.13
N GLY A 157 9.56 15.37 27.99
CA GLY A 157 9.95 15.67 29.36
C GLY A 157 8.79 15.61 30.34
N LEU A 158 7.78 14.78 30.06
CA LEU A 158 6.69 14.52 30.99
C LEU A 158 7.21 13.68 32.18
N GLY A 159 6.74 13.99 33.38
CA GLY A 159 7.18 13.32 34.61
C GLY A 159 6.61 11.90 34.76
N THR A 160 6.89 11.25 35.89
CA THR A 160 6.51 9.86 36.18
C THR A 160 5.01 9.62 36.40
N GLN A 161 4.18 10.63 36.18
CA GLN A 161 2.71 10.56 36.23
C GLN A 161 2.12 10.64 34.81
N ALA A 162 2.97 10.59 33.79
CA ALA A 162 2.55 10.53 32.40
C ALA A 162 2.20 9.07 32.07
N ASP A 163 0.98 8.90 31.55
CA ASP A 163 0.33 7.64 31.18
C ASP A 163 0.28 6.58 32.29
#